data_AF-A0A0C1U3K3-F1
#
_entry.id   AF-A0A0C1U3K3-F1
#
_cell.length_a   1.000
_cell.length_b   1.000
_cell.length_c   1.000
_cell.angle_alpha   90.00
_cell.angle_beta   90.00
_cell.angle_gamma   90.00
#
_symmetry.space_group_name_H-M   'P 1'
#
loop_
_entity.id
_entity.type
_entity.pdbx_description
1 polymer ?
#
loop_
_entity_poly.entity_id
_entity_poly.type
_entity_poly.pdbx_seq_one_letter_code
_entity_poly.pdbx_strand_id
1 'polypeptide(L)'
;MYKDFFISQNEQEFYPEVSCGIASLSMLLEYHGILKCQDFKTLGEKLSFKLSPEKKGYDEDDSPYGVYPEDIFKFCVENKIKFRMSFYDDEWKECLKIAPIMVLLTGNEEEFGLRNSHWVVLIERNKDYFTYYDPWYKKENDEYIRHIWYKDFHEYYTGIACQIL
;
A
#
# COMPACT_ATOMS: atom_id res chain seq x y z
N MET A 1 9.46 3.33 19.35
CA MET A 1 10.36 2.65 18.40
C MET A 1 9.45 1.91 17.43
N TYR A 2 9.34 2.38 16.20
CA TYR A 2 8.49 1.74 15.19
C TYR A 2 8.97 0.29 15.02
N LYS A 3 8.05 -0.68 14.91
CA LYS A 3 8.44 -1.96 14.34
C LYS A 3 8.88 -1.67 12.93
N ASP A 4 10.09 -2.06 12.61
CA ASP A 4 10.64 -1.90 11.27
C ASP A 4 10.26 -3.14 10.46
N PHE A 5 9.09 -3.04 9.82
CA PHE A 5 8.52 -4.03 8.90
C PHE A 5 8.56 -3.50 7.46
N PHE A 6 9.44 -2.53 7.18
CA PHE A 6 9.52 -1.90 5.87
C PHE A 6 9.98 -2.89 4.81
N ILE A 7 9.33 -2.82 3.64
CA ILE A 7 9.68 -3.61 2.46
C ILE A 7 9.70 -2.64 1.26
N SER A 8 10.89 -2.49 0.67
CA SER A 8 11.06 -1.68 -0.54
C SER A 8 10.68 -2.48 -1.78
N GLN A 9 9.93 -1.85 -2.69
CA GLN A 9 9.68 -2.39 -4.04
C GLN A 9 10.94 -2.32 -4.91
N ASN A 10 11.80 -1.30 -4.69
CA ASN A 10 13.01 -1.05 -5.47
C ASN A 10 14.20 -1.94 -5.07
N GLU A 11 14.06 -2.70 -3.98
CA GLU A 11 14.99 -3.77 -3.60
C GLU A 11 14.56 -5.15 -4.14
N GLN A 12 13.46 -5.21 -4.91
CA GLN A 12 12.96 -6.43 -5.53
C GLN A 12 13.31 -6.50 -7.01
N GLU A 13 13.68 -7.69 -7.50
CA GLU A 13 13.86 -7.94 -8.94
C GLU A 13 12.51 -8.06 -9.69
N PHE A 14 11.39 -8.09 -8.98
CA PHE A 14 10.05 -8.38 -9.51
C PHE A 14 9.29 -7.10 -9.87
N TYR A 15 9.57 -6.53 -11.05
CA TYR A 15 8.90 -5.33 -11.58
C TYR A 15 8.91 -4.15 -10.59
N PRO A 16 10.09 -3.66 -10.20
CA PRO A 16 10.23 -2.64 -9.16
C PRO A 16 9.42 -1.37 -9.45
N GLU A 17 9.31 -0.95 -10.72
CA GLU A 17 8.61 0.28 -11.15
C GLU A 17 7.11 0.32 -10.82
N VAL A 18 6.46 -0.83 -10.61
CA VAL A 18 4.98 -0.95 -10.57
C VAL A 18 4.49 -1.86 -9.44
N SER A 19 5.36 -2.28 -8.52
CA SER A 19 5.05 -3.27 -7.46
C SER A 19 4.77 -2.69 -6.08
N CYS A 20 4.47 -1.38 -5.99
CA CYS A 20 4.15 -0.67 -4.73
C CYS A 20 3.03 -1.36 -3.93
N GLY A 21 2.01 -1.90 -4.60
CA GLY A 21 0.91 -2.61 -3.94
C GLY A 21 1.31 -3.95 -3.33
N ILE A 22 2.25 -4.68 -3.97
CA ILE A 22 2.79 -5.94 -3.42
C ILE A 22 3.64 -5.62 -2.18
N ALA A 23 4.51 -4.62 -2.27
CA ALA A 23 5.34 -4.17 -1.15
C ALA A 23 4.47 -3.69 0.02
N SER A 24 3.48 -2.85 -0.23
CA SER A 24 2.58 -2.33 0.80
C SER A 24 1.77 -3.42 1.49
N LEU A 25 1.22 -4.39 0.75
CA LEU A 25 0.54 -5.53 1.37
C LEU A 25 1.53 -6.41 2.15
N SER A 26 2.73 -6.64 1.63
CA SER A 26 3.77 -7.40 2.32
C SER A 26 4.10 -6.79 3.67
N MET A 27 4.19 -5.46 3.75
CA MET A 27 4.41 -4.72 4.99
C MET A 27 3.29 -4.98 6.02
N LEU A 28 2.02 -4.96 5.59
CA LEU A 28 0.91 -5.32 6.49
C LEU A 28 1.02 -6.77 6.94
N LEU A 29 1.28 -7.71 6.03
CA LEU A 29 1.40 -9.13 6.37
C LEU A 29 2.58 -9.40 7.32
N GLU A 30 3.70 -8.72 7.14
CA GLU A 30 4.89 -8.82 8.01
C GLU A 30 4.58 -8.27 9.41
N TYR A 31 3.91 -7.11 9.51
CA TYR A 31 3.51 -6.53 10.79
C TYR A 31 2.68 -7.50 11.64
N HIS A 32 1.77 -8.25 11.00
CA HIS A 32 0.93 -9.26 11.64
C HIS A 32 1.58 -10.65 11.75
N GLY A 33 2.81 -10.83 11.25
CA GLY A 33 3.52 -12.11 11.27
C GLY A 33 2.91 -13.19 10.37
N ILE A 34 2.13 -12.79 9.37
CA ILE A 34 1.45 -13.66 8.39
C ILE A 34 2.38 -14.01 7.21
N LEU A 35 3.35 -13.14 6.88
CA LEU A 35 4.20 -13.26 5.69
C LEU A 35 5.15 -14.48 5.69
N LYS A 36 5.23 -15.25 6.78
CA LYS A 36 6.23 -16.31 7.04
C LYS A 36 6.34 -17.44 5.99
N CYS A 37 5.46 -17.49 4.98
CA CYS A 37 5.44 -18.56 3.99
C CYS A 37 5.38 -18.09 2.52
N GLN A 38 5.57 -16.80 2.21
CA GLN A 38 5.40 -16.30 0.83
C GLN A 38 6.49 -15.28 0.47
N ASP A 39 7.21 -15.54 -0.62
CA ASP A 39 8.10 -14.56 -1.24
C ASP A 39 7.29 -13.53 -2.07
N PHE A 40 7.95 -12.41 -2.41
CA PHE A 40 7.36 -11.26 -3.09
C PHE A 40 6.71 -11.62 -4.44
N LYS A 41 7.34 -12.51 -5.20
CA LYS A 41 6.84 -12.99 -6.49
C LYS A 41 5.58 -13.83 -6.31
N THR A 42 5.60 -14.77 -5.37
CA THR A 42 4.46 -15.62 -5.04
C THR A 42 3.26 -14.78 -4.61
N LEU A 43 3.48 -13.72 -3.82
CA LEU A 43 2.42 -12.79 -3.45
C LEU A 43 1.89 -12.03 -4.69
N GLY A 44 2.76 -11.55 -5.57
CA GLY A 44 2.36 -10.91 -6.82
C GLY A 44 1.50 -11.79 -7.73
N GLU A 45 1.82 -13.09 -7.81
CA GLU A 45 1.01 -14.06 -8.56
C GLU A 45 -0.40 -14.22 -7.95
N LYS A 46 -0.50 -14.28 -6.62
CA LYS A 46 -1.80 -14.35 -5.91
C LYS A 46 -2.64 -13.08 -6.08
N LEU A 47 -1.97 -11.93 -6.22
CA LEU A 47 -2.61 -10.63 -6.45
C LEU A 47 -2.93 -10.36 -7.93
N SER A 48 -2.87 -11.37 -8.79
CA SER A 48 -3.14 -11.23 -10.22
C SER A 48 -2.34 -10.08 -10.86
N PHE A 49 -1.12 -9.84 -10.39
CA PHE A 49 -0.33 -8.65 -10.72
C PHE A 49 -0.09 -8.44 -12.23
N LYS A 50 0.03 -9.55 -12.97
CA LYS A 50 0.27 -9.56 -14.43
C LYS A 50 -1.00 -9.65 -15.28
N LEU A 51 -2.18 -9.64 -14.64
CA LEU A 51 -3.44 -9.66 -15.35
C LEU A 51 -3.73 -8.26 -15.88
N SER A 52 -4.09 -8.15 -17.15
CA SER A 52 -4.35 -6.86 -17.79
C SER A 52 -5.50 -6.10 -17.11
N PRO A 53 -5.48 -4.75 -17.13
CA PRO A 53 -6.54 -3.91 -16.59
C PRO A 53 -7.94 -4.29 -17.10
N GLU A 54 -8.10 -4.52 -18.41
CA GLU A 54 -9.37 -4.96 -19.02
C GLU A 54 -9.95 -6.20 -18.33
N LYS A 55 -9.11 -7.20 -18.04
CA LYS A 55 -9.53 -8.44 -17.37
C LYS A 55 -9.88 -8.23 -15.89
N LYS A 56 -9.44 -7.11 -15.30
CA LYS A 56 -9.82 -6.63 -13.97
C LYS A 56 -11.02 -5.68 -14.01
N GLY A 57 -11.50 -5.29 -15.20
CA GLY A 57 -12.62 -4.37 -15.38
C GLY A 57 -12.23 -2.88 -15.50
N TYR A 58 -10.96 -2.60 -15.78
CA TYR A 58 -10.39 -1.25 -15.93
C TYR A 58 -10.09 -0.91 -17.41
N ASP A 59 -9.71 0.35 -17.66
CA ASP A 59 -9.42 0.86 -19.01
C ASP A 59 -8.17 0.18 -19.60
N GLU A 60 -8.16 -0.06 -20.91
CA GLU A 60 -7.04 -0.71 -21.60
C GLU A 60 -5.75 0.13 -21.60
N ASP A 61 -5.89 1.44 -21.45
CA ASP A 61 -4.78 2.41 -21.40
C ASP A 61 -4.02 2.39 -20.06
N ASP A 62 -4.53 1.70 -19.03
CA ASP A 62 -3.87 1.58 -17.74
C ASP A 62 -2.64 0.65 -17.78
N SER A 63 -1.77 0.73 -16.77
CA SER A 63 -0.57 -0.11 -16.70
C SER A 63 -0.91 -1.61 -16.79
N PRO A 64 -0.23 -2.38 -17.67
CA PRO A 64 -0.48 -3.82 -17.83
C PRO A 64 -0.06 -4.64 -16.59
N TYR A 65 0.64 -4.00 -15.65
CA TYR A 65 1.12 -4.58 -14.40
C TYR A 65 0.71 -3.68 -13.23
N GLY A 66 0.20 -4.30 -12.16
CA GLY A 66 -0.18 -3.56 -10.96
C GLY A 66 -1.12 -4.34 -10.07
N VAL A 67 -1.21 -3.90 -8.82
CA VAL A 67 -2.16 -4.41 -7.84
C VAL A 67 -3.28 -3.39 -7.68
N TYR A 68 -4.49 -3.82 -8.01
CA TYR A 68 -5.70 -3.01 -7.88
C TYR A 68 -6.36 -3.26 -6.52
N PRO A 69 -7.24 -2.35 -6.06
CA PRO A 69 -7.93 -2.51 -4.78
C PRO A 69 -8.59 -3.89 -4.61
N GLU A 70 -9.26 -4.39 -5.65
CA GLU A 70 -9.97 -5.67 -5.62
C GLU A 70 -9.04 -6.87 -5.45
N ASP A 71 -7.82 -6.79 -5.98
CA ASP A 71 -6.82 -7.86 -5.81
C ASP A 71 -6.47 -8.05 -4.34
N ILE A 72 -6.32 -6.94 -3.60
CA ILE A 72 -6.05 -6.94 -2.15
C ILE A 72 -7.24 -7.55 -1.40
N PHE A 73 -8.47 -7.13 -1.73
CA PHE A 73 -9.67 -7.58 -1.01
C PHE A 73 -9.92 -9.06 -1.25
N LYS A 74 -9.83 -9.50 -2.51
CA LYS A 74 -9.96 -10.90 -2.89
C LYS A 74 -8.91 -11.73 -2.16
N PHE A 75 -7.65 -11.30 -2.13
CA PHE A 75 -6.60 -11.97 -1.38
C PHE A 75 -6.95 -12.12 0.10
N CYS A 76 -7.38 -11.04 0.78
CA CYS A 76 -7.74 -11.10 2.19
C CYS A 76 -8.92 -12.05 2.44
N VAL A 77 -9.97 -12.01 1.61
CA VAL A 77 -11.15 -12.88 1.72
C VAL A 77 -10.78 -14.35 1.50
N GLU A 78 -10.06 -14.67 0.44
CA GLU A 78 -9.67 -16.04 0.10
C GLU A 78 -8.77 -16.67 1.16
N ASN A 79 -7.90 -15.85 1.79
CA ASN A 79 -7.00 -16.29 2.85
C ASN A 79 -7.61 -16.16 4.26
N LYS A 80 -8.89 -15.78 4.39
CA LYS A 80 -9.61 -15.60 5.67
C LYS A 80 -8.89 -14.62 6.62
N ILE A 81 -8.21 -13.63 6.07
CA ILE A 81 -7.56 -12.56 6.81
C ILE A 81 -8.64 -11.58 7.25
N LYS A 82 -8.65 -11.16 8.51
CA LYS A 82 -9.54 -10.11 8.98
C LYS A 82 -8.98 -8.76 8.56
N PHE A 83 -9.82 -7.92 7.97
CA PHE A 83 -9.40 -6.62 7.48
C PHE A 83 -10.55 -5.60 7.55
N ARG A 84 -10.19 -4.33 7.49
CA ARG A 84 -11.08 -3.17 7.42
C ARG A 84 -10.68 -2.32 6.21
N MET A 85 -11.66 -1.72 5.55
CA MET A 85 -11.44 -0.80 4.41
C MET A 85 -12.09 0.57 4.56
N SER A 86 -13.09 0.70 5.43
CA SER A 86 -13.81 1.95 5.66
C SER A 86 -13.28 2.64 6.92
N PHE A 87 -13.02 3.93 6.80
CA PHE A 87 -12.51 4.79 7.87
C PHE A 87 -13.26 6.11 7.85
N TYR A 88 -13.82 6.50 8.98
CA TYR A 88 -14.31 7.87 9.18
C TYR A 88 -13.14 8.80 9.56
N ASP A 89 -13.28 10.10 9.32
CA ASP A 89 -12.20 11.10 9.50
C ASP A 89 -11.62 11.14 10.92
N ASP A 90 -12.44 10.83 11.92
CA ASP A 90 -12.06 10.77 13.34
C ASP A 90 -11.42 9.45 13.76
N GLU A 91 -11.53 8.39 12.94
CA GLU A 91 -11.05 7.06 13.29
C GLU A 91 -9.57 6.83 12.99
N TRP A 92 -9.00 7.53 12.00
CA TRP A 92 -7.63 7.26 11.50
C TRP A 92 -6.58 7.20 12.60
N LYS A 93 -6.64 8.14 13.57
CA LYS A 93 -5.65 8.23 14.64
C LYS A 93 -5.71 7.00 15.55
N GLU A 94 -6.91 6.58 15.93
CA GLU A 94 -7.10 5.43 16.83
C GLU A 94 -6.83 4.11 16.09
N CYS A 95 -7.20 4.02 14.80
CA CYS A 95 -6.90 2.86 13.98
C CYS A 95 -5.40 2.64 13.84
N LEU A 96 -4.61 3.70 13.61
CA LEU A 96 -3.16 3.63 13.46
C LEU A 96 -2.42 3.23 14.75
N LYS A 97 -3.07 3.34 15.92
CA LYS A 97 -2.52 2.77 17.17
C LYS A 97 -2.62 1.24 17.22
N ILE A 98 -3.50 0.65 16.43
CA ILE A 98 -3.74 -0.79 16.39
C ILE A 98 -2.80 -1.46 15.38
N ALA A 99 -2.86 -0.98 14.13
CA ALA A 99 -2.12 -1.55 13.01
C ALA A 99 -1.90 -0.51 11.91
N PRO A 100 -0.87 -0.67 11.07
CA PRO A 100 -0.65 0.16 9.90
C PRO A 100 -1.81 0.04 8.89
N ILE A 101 -1.98 1.08 8.07
CA ILE A 101 -3.05 1.17 7.08
C ILE A 101 -2.42 1.39 5.70
N MET A 102 -2.63 0.46 4.77
CA MET A 102 -2.30 0.64 3.37
C MET A 102 -3.33 1.57 2.71
N VAL A 103 -2.88 2.57 1.96
CA VAL A 103 -3.75 3.55 1.30
C VAL A 103 -3.27 3.80 -0.13
N LEU A 104 -4.22 4.07 -1.03
CA LEU A 104 -3.93 4.43 -2.41
C LEU A 104 -4.04 5.95 -2.58
N LEU A 105 -2.94 6.56 -3.02
CA LEU A 105 -2.83 7.98 -3.32
C LEU A 105 -2.75 8.19 -4.84
N THR A 106 -3.23 9.33 -5.33
CA THR A 106 -3.16 9.72 -6.74
C THR A 106 -3.04 11.25 -6.88
N GLY A 107 -2.73 11.73 -8.08
CA GLY A 107 -2.86 13.15 -8.44
C GLY A 107 -1.66 14.05 -8.14
N ASN A 108 -0.65 13.58 -7.40
CA ASN A 108 0.64 14.26 -7.30
C ASN A 108 1.60 13.69 -8.37
N GLU A 109 1.68 14.34 -9.54
CA GLU A 109 2.53 13.87 -10.65
C GLU A 109 4.02 13.86 -10.30
N GLU A 110 4.48 14.78 -9.44
CA GLU A 110 5.88 14.84 -9.01
C GLU A 110 6.24 13.69 -8.06
N GLU A 111 5.31 13.25 -7.20
CA GLU A 111 5.56 12.18 -6.23
C GLU A 111 5.15 10.79 -6.73
N PHE A 112 4.11 10.69 -7.55
CA PHE A 112 3.53 9.40 -7.98
C PHE A 112 3.72 9.12 -9.47
N GLY A 113 4.07 10.14 -10.28
CA GLY A 113 4.17 10.05 -11.73
C GLY A 113 2.86 10.39 -12.46
N LEU A 114 2.96 10.81 -13.72
CA LEU A 114 1.82 11.21 -14.55
C LEU A 114 0.81 10.05 -14.70
N ARG A 115 -0.46 10.26 -14.34
CA ARG A 115 -1.55 9.25 -14.33
C ARG A 115 -1.35 8.05 -13.40
N ASN A 116 -0.35 8.07 -12.53
CA ASN A 116 -0.06 6.94 -11.67
C ASN A 116 -0.70 7.12 -10.30
N SER A 117 -1.23 6.01 -9.78
CA SER A 117 -1.60 5.89 -8.38
C SER A 117 -0.52 5.12 -7.64
N HIS A 118 -0.30 5.45 -6.38
CA HIS A 118 0.77 4.89 -5.57
C HIS A 118 0.25 4.35 -4.25
N TRP A 119 0.65 3.14 -3.91
CA TRP A 119 0.32 2.51 -2.64
C TRP A 119 1.38 2.85 -1.60
N VAL A 120 0.93 3.34 -0.45
CA VAL A 120 1.79 3.63 0.71
C VAL A 120 1.19 3.03 1.97
N VAL A 121 1.97 2.96 3.05
CA VAL A 121 1.53 2.40 4.33
C VAL A 121 1.61 3.46 5.42
N LEU A 122 0.47 3.96 5.85
CA LEU A 122 0.37 4.86 7.01
C LEU A 122 0.73 4.10 8.28
N ILE A 123 1.58 4.68 9.12
CA ILE A 123 2.05 4.07 10.38
C ILE A 123 1.70 4.89 11.62
N GLU A 124 1.48 6.19 11.48
CA GLU A 124 1.15 7.08 12.58
C GLU A 124 0.37 8.29 12.06
N ARG A 125 -0.51 8.84 12.89
CA ARG A 125 -1.12 10.15 12.70
C ARG A 125 -0.88 11.01 13.94
N ASN A 126 -0.15 12.11 13.77
CA ASN A 126 -0.09 13.16 14.76
C ASN A 126 -1.18 14.22 14.48
N LYS A 127 -1.12 15.39 15.13
CA LYS A 127 -2.18 16.41 14.98
C LYS A 127 -2.33 16.88 13.53
N ASP A 128 -1.21 17.10 12.86
CA ASP A 128 -1.17 17.80 11.57
C ASP A 128 -0.72 16.88 10.43
N TYR A 129 -0.03 15.78 10.71
CA TYR A 129 0.60 14.93 9.69
C TYR A 129 0.26 13.46 9.86
N PHE A 130 0.20 12.77 8.73
CA PHE A 130 0.42 11.33 8.65
C PHE A 130 1.90 11.05 8.45
N THR A 131 2.42 10.08 9.20
CA THR A 131 3.70 9.43 8.90
C THR A 131 3.40 8.15 8.14
N TYR A 132 4.14 7.90 7.06
CA TYR A 132 3.94 6.71 6.22
C TYR A 132 5.25 6.13 5.73
N TYR A 133 5.21 4.84 5.42
CA TYR A 133 6.24 4.16 4.66
C TYR A 133 5.91 4.22 3.18
N ASP A 134 6.86 4.69 2.41
CA ASP A 134 6.80 4.72 0.95
C ASP A 134 7.66 3.59 0.38
N PRO A 135 7.03 2.58 -0.27
CA PRO A 135 7.75 1.42 -0.80
C PRO A 135 8.71 1.76 -1.93
N TRP A 136 8.61 2.95 -2.54
CA TRP A 136 9.54 3.39 -3.59
C TRP A 136 10.98 3.53 -3.07
N TYR A 137 11.15 3.99 -1.84
CA TYR A 137 12.50 4.28 -1.33
C TYR A 137 13.20 3.01 -0.84
N LYS A 138 14.52 3.11 -0.69
CA LYS A 138 15.37 2.05 -0.12
C LYS A 138 15.54 2.27 1.37
N LYS A 139 15.87 1.19 2.08
CA LYS A 139 16.03 1.22 3.54
C LYS A 139 17.30 1.95 4.00
N GLU A 140 18.33 1.96 3.16
CA GLU A 140 19.70 2.38 3.50
C GLU A 140 19.82 3.81 4.08
N ASN A 141 18.90 4.71 3.74
CA ASN A 141 18.98 6.13 4.09
C ASN A 141 17.78 6.64 4.93
N ASP A 142 16.91 5.76 5.43
CA ASP A 142 15.65 6.13 6.12
C ASP A 142 14.67 7.01 5.30
N GLU A 143 14.94 7.25 4.01
CA GLU A 143 14.11 8.08 3.11
C GLU A 143 12.71 7.51 2.89
N TYR A 144 12.51 6.23 3.22
CA TYR A 144 11.22 5.55 3.17
C TYR A 144 10.23 6.04 4.22
N ILE A 145 10.69 6.73 5.27
CA ILE A 145 9.82 7.35 6.27
C ILE A 145 9.46 8.75 5.79
N ARG A 146 8.21 8.93 5.41
CA ARG A 146 7.69 10.17 4.83
C ARG A 146 6.60 10.77 5.70
N HIS A 147 6.34 12.05 5.50
CA HIS A 147 5.29 12.78 6.19
C HIS A 147 4.47 13.55 5.18
N ILE A 148 3.14 13.49 5.33
CA ILE A 148 2.20 14.25 4.52
C ILE A 148 1.24 15.01 5.43
N TRP A 149 1.01 16.29 5.12
CA TRP A 149 0.06 17.09 5.88
C TRP A 149 -1.35 16.51 5.71
N TYR A 150 -2.14 16.50 6.77
CA TYR A 150 -3.45 15.86 6.78
C TYR A 150 -4.37 16.36 5.66
N LYS A 151 -4.33 17.66 5.32
CA LYS A 151 -5.17 18.18 4.23
C LYS A 151 -4.68 17.73 2.86
N ASP A 152 -3.37 17.76 2.63
CA ASP A 152 -2.77 17.29 1.37
C ASP A 152 -3.03 15.79 1.17
N PHE A 153 -2.97 15.00 2.26
CA PHE A 153 -3.38 13.59 2.21
C PHE A 153 -4.81 13.43 1.67
N HIS A 154 -5.77 14.21 2.19
CA HIS A 154 -7.15 14.13 1.73
C HIS A 154 -7.37 14.65 0.31
N GLU A 155 -6.48 15.48 -0.22
CA GLU A 155 -6.49 15.90 -1.62
C GLU A 155 -6.07 14.75 -2.55
N TYR A 156 -5.07 13.96 -2.16
CA TYR A 156 -4.54 12.86 -2.97
C TYR A 156 -5.17 11.49 -2.68
N TYR A 157 -5.87 11.34 -1.56
CA TYR A 157 -6.46 10.08 -1.14
C TYR A 157 -7.62 9.68 -2.05
N THR A 158 -7.53 8.48 -2.63
CA THR A 158 -8.53 7.97 -3.59
C THR A 158 -9.82 7.48 -2.92
N GLY A 159 -9.89 7.44 -1.58
CA GLY A 159 -10.96 6.75 -0.85
C GLY A 159 -10.68 5.27 -0.60
N ILE A 160 -9.54 4.73 -1.06
CA ILE A 160 -9.19 3.32 -0.91
C ILE A 160 -8.15 3.12 0.19
N ALA A 161 -8.52 2.37 1.22
CA ALA A 161 -7.65 1.96 2.32
C ALA A 161 -7.86 0.49 2.70
N CYS A 162 -6.86 -0.11 3.32
CA CYS A 162 -6.91 -1.45 3.87
C CYS A 162 -6.06 -1.55 5.15
N GLN A 163 -6.66 -2.05 6.22
CA GLN A 163 -5.99 -2.38 7.48
C GLN A 163 -6.25 -3.85 7.81
N ILE A 164 -5.19 -4.61 8.05
CA ILE A 164 -5.30 -5.98 8.57
C ILE A 164 -5.50 -5.91 10.10
N LEU A 165 -6.31 -6.82 10.66
CA LEU A 165 -6.72 -6.85 12.08
C LEU A 165 -6.24 -8.12 12.79
#